data_AF-A0A5M6IKX6-F1
#
_entry.id   AF-A0A5M6IKX6-F1
#
_cell.length_a   1.000
_cell.length_b   1.000
_cell.length_c   1.000
_cell.angle_alpha   90.00
_cell.angle_beta   90.00
_cell.angle_gamma   90.00
#
_symmetry.space_group_name_H-M   'P 1'
#
loop_
_entity.id
_entity.type
_entity.pdbx_description
1 polymer ?
#
loop_
_entity_poly.entity_id
_entity_poly.type
_entity_poly.pdbx_seq_one_letter_code
_entity_poly.pdbx_strand_id
1 'polypeptide(L)'
;MRHRNMVFGVSMLAALMLLLSTSHSDAGTGGAEFSAMWTQLQGWVEGTLGRVVTVAMVIVGIAIGIARQSLMAFATGVGGGLGLYATPAIVTNIFVATLPAAVSTGAPVVDLVRAARIIN
;
A
#
# COMPACT_ATOMS: atom_id res chain seq x y z
N MET A 1 -40.91 38.38 3.38
CA MET A 1 -39.98 38.17 4.52
C MET A 1 -39.77 36.69 4.86
N ARG A 2 -40.79 35.80 4.77
CA ARG A 2 -40.66 34.36 5.12
C ARG A 2 -39.71 33.53 4.23
N HIS A 3 -39.58 33.86 2.94
CA HIS A 3 -38.72 33.12 2.00
C HIS A 3 -37.21 33.30 2.28
N ARG A 4 -36.78 34.50 2.71
CA ARG A 4 -35.37 34.76 3.06
C ARG A 4 -34.93 33.94 4.27
N ASN A 5 -35.76 33.87 5.32
CA ASN A 5 -35.44 33.10 6.53
C ASN A 5 -35.42 31.58 6.27
N MET A 6 -36.23 31.10 5.32
CA MET A 6 -36.25 29.69 4.93
C MET A 6 -34.99 29.30 4.14
N VAL A 7 -34.50 30.17 3.26
CA VAL A 7 -33.21 29.98 2.55
C VAL A 7 -32.02 30.01 3.52
N PHE A 8 -32.01 30.92 4.50
CA PHE A 8 -31.00 30.92 5.57
C PHE A 8 -31.05 29.64 6.43
N GLY A 9 -32.25 29.15 6.77
CA GLY A 9 -32.42 27.92 7.54
C GLY A 9 -31.94 26.68 6.80
N VAL A 10 -32.24 26.57 5.50
CA VAL A 10 -31.77 25.46 4.66
C VAL A 10 -30.24 25.50 4.48
N SER A 11 -29.67 26.69 4.29
CA SER A 11 -28.21 26.86 4.19
C SER A 11 -27.49 26.47 5.48
N MET A 12 -28.03 26.86 6.64
CA MET A 12 -27.48 26.51 7.95
C MET A 12 -27.61 25.00 8.25
N LEU A 13 -28.72 24.38 7.86
CA LEU A 13 -28.89 22.93 7.96
C LEU A 13 -27.91 22.18 7.03
N ALA A 14 -27.70 22.67 5.82
CA ALA A 14 -26.73 22.09 4.87
C ALA A 14 -25.29 22.22 5.37
N ALA A 15 -24.92 23.37 5.95
CA ALA A 15 -23.62 23.57 6.57
C ALA A 15 -23.43 22.65 7.79
N LEU A 16 -24.48 22.45 8.59
CA LEU A 16 -24.48 21.51 9.70
C LEU A 16 -24.29 20.06 9.19
N MET A 17 -25.01 19.64 8.16
CA MET A 17 -24.85 18.31 7.55
C MET A 17 -23.45 18.10 6.96
N LEU A 18 -22.83 19.15 6.40
CA LEU A 18 -21.46 19.09 5.91
C LEU A 18 -20.45 18.96 7.06
N LEU A 19 -20.69 19.62 8.20
CA LEU A 19 -19.87 19.47 9.40
C LEU A 19 -19.99 18.06 10.01
N LEU A 20 -21.20 17.47 10.01
CA LEU A 20 -21.42 16.07 10.42
C LEU A 20 -20.85 15.05 9.41
N SER A 21 -20.54 15.46 8.18
CA SER A 21 -19.85 14.63 7.18
C SER A 21 -18.33 14.59 7.39
N THR A 22 -17.81 15.26 8.43
CA THR A 22 -16.43 15.09 8.87
C THR A 22 -16.28 13.69 9.45
N SER A 23 -15.90 12.76 8.58
CA SER A 23 -15.48 11.39 8.91
C SER A 23 -14.58 11.41 10.16
N HIS A 24 -14.91 10.60 11.15
CA HIS A 24 -14.12 10.38 12.37
C HIS A 24 -12.63 10.25 12.02
N SER A 25 -11.82 11.21 12.47
CA SER A 25 -10.37 11.03 12.52
C SER A 25 -10.02 10.32 13.82
N ASP A 26 -10.24 9.01 13.87
CA ASP A 26 -9.78 8.15 14.96
C ASP A 26 -8.28 7.87 14.81
N ALA A 27 -7.49 8.76 15.40
CA ALA A 27 -6.05 8.57 15.53
C ALA A 27 -5.79 7.42 16.53
N GLY A 28 -5.60 6.19 16.02
CA GLY A 28 -4.89 5.13 16.76
C GLY A 28 -5.50 3.73 16.81
N THR A 29 -6.73 3.50 16.32
CA THR A 29 -7.35 2.14 16.30
C THR A 29 -7.91 1.71 14.94
N GLY A 30 -7.75 2.55 13.90
CA GLY A 30 -8.35 2.39 12.57
C GLY A 30 -7.68 1.37 11.63
N GLY A 31 -7.54 0.11 12.05
CA GLY A 31 -6.99 -0.95 11.18
C GLY A 31 -8.01 -1.48 10.16
N ALA A 32 -9.29 -1.52 10.51
CA ALA A 32 -10.32 -2.17 9.70
C ALA A 32 -10.85 -1.29 8.55
N GLU A 33 -11.12 -0.01 8.82
CA GLU A 33 -11.74 0.89 7.83
C GLU A 33 -10.84 1.19 6.61
N PHE A 34 -9.52 1.24 6.82
CA PHE A 34 -8.55 1.43 5.74
C PHE A 34 -8.05 0.11 5.13
N SER A 35 -8.42 -1.05 5.70
CA SER A 35 -8.00 -2.36 5.20
C SER A 35 -8.62 -2.68 3.83
N ALA A 36 -9.88 -2.29 3.62
CA ALA A 36 -10.55 -2.43 2.32
C ALA A 36 -9.88 -1.57 1.25
N MET A 37 -9.57 -0.30 1.57
CA MET A 37 -8.84 0.60 0.65
C MET A 37 -7.43 0.10 0.38
N TRP A 38 -6.72 -0.39 1.40
CA TRP A 38 -5.39 -0.98 1.27
C TRP A 38 -5.39 -2.20 0.34
N THR A 39 -6.37 -3.11 0.49
CA THR A 39 -6.52 -4.29 -0.37
C THR A 39 -6.86 -3.91 -1.81
N GLN A 40 -7.71 -2.90 -2.01
CA GLN A 40 -8.03 -2.40 -3.34
C GLN A 40 -6.82 -1.78 -4.03
N LEU A 41 -6.03 -0.97 -3.31
CA LEU A 41 -4.80 -0.37 -3.82
C LEU A 41 -3.75 -1.44 -4.16
N GLN A 42 -3.58 -2.45 -3.30
CA GLN A 42 -2.72 -3.59 -3.61
C GLN A 42 -3.19 -4.32 -4.87
N GLY A 43 -4.50 -4.56 -5.01
CA GLY A 43 -5.07 -5.17 -6.22
C GLY A 43 -4.78 -4.37 -7.49
N TRP A 44 -4.70 -3.04 -7.43
CA TRP A 44 -4.30 -2.22 -8.57
C TRP A 44 -2.81 -2.35 -8.89
N VAL A 45 -1.94 -2.37 -7.90
CA VAL A 45 -0.48 -2.41 -8.11
C VAL A 45 0.02 -3.80 -8.47
N GLU A 46 -0.53 -4.86 -7.88
CA GLU A 46 -0.16 -6.25 -8.16
C GLU A 46 -0.91 -6.85 -9.36
N GLY A 47 -2.07 -6.29 -9.68
CA GLY A 47 -2.93 -6.74 -10.77
C GLY A 47 -2.46 -6.32 -12.17
N THR A 48 -3.35 -6.50 -13.15
CA THR A 48 -3.10 -6.14 -14.55
C THR A 48 -2.86 -4.64 -14.74
N LEU A 49 -3.45 -3.77 -13.91
CA LEU A 49 -3.22 -2.33 -13.97
C LEU A 49 -1.76 -1.98 -13.69
N GLY A 50 -1.19 -2.46 -12.59
CA GLY A 50 0.21 -2.24 -12.23
C GLY A 50 1.17 -2.78 -13.30
N ARG A 51 0.88 -3.95 -13.87
CA ARG A 51 1.68 -4.50 -14.99
C ARG A 51 1.66 -3.60 -16.22
N VAL A 52 0.50 -3.07 -16.60
CA VAL A 52 0.37 -2.14 -17.74
C VAL A 52 1.14 -0.83 -17.44
N VAL A 53 1.06 -0.31 -16.23
CA VAL A 53 1.79 0.91 -15.83
C VAL A 53 3.31 0.67 -15.82
N THR A 54 3.78 -0.48 -15.33
CA THR A 54 5.19 -0.87 -15.40
C THR A 54 5.67 -0.90 -16.85
N VAL A 55 4.90 -1.52 -17.75
CA VAL A 55 5.23 -1.55 -19.19
C VAL A 55 5.23 -0.15 -19.78
N ALA A 56 4.26 0.70 -19.43
CA ALA A 56 4.21 2.08 -19.89
C ALA A 56 5.43 2.89 -19.44
N MET A 57 5.87 2.73 -18.18
CA MET A 57 7.07 3.40 -17.67
C MET A 57 8.35 2.95 -18.37
N VAL A 58 8.46 1.66 -18.71
CA VAL A 58 9.58 1.15 -19.52
C VAL A 58 9.55 1.77 -20.91
N ILE A 59 8.39 1.84 -21.56
CA ILE A 59 8.24 2.45 -22.90
C ILE A 59 8.64 3.93 -22.86
N VAL A 60 8.22 4.68 -21.83
CA VAL A 60 8.60 6.09 -21.64
C VAL A 60 10.11 6.22 -21.41
N GLY A 61 10.70 5.34 -20.59
CA GLY A 61 12.16 5.29 -20.39
C GLY A 61 12.93 5.01 -21.67
N ILE A 62 12.41 4.14 -22.55
CA ILE A 62 12.97 3.90 -23.88
C ILE A 62 12.84 5.15 -24.75
N ALA A 63 11.67 5.79 -24.80
CA ALA A 63 11.45 6.98 -25.61
C ALA A 63 12.38 8.15 -25.22
N ILE A 64 12.53 8.41 -23.92
CA ILE A 64 13.45 9.44 -23.40
C ILE A 64 14.91 9.01 -23.57
N GLY A 65 15.21 7.71 -23.40
CA GLY A 65 16.54 7.14 -23.60
C GLY A 65 17.03 7.27 -25.04
N ILE A 66 16.16 7.07 -26.03
CA ILE A 66 16.44 7.29 -27.45
C ILE A 66 16.67 8.79 -27.72
N ALA A 67 15.77 9.64 -27.23
CA ALA A 67 15.87 11.09 -27.43
C ALA A 67 17.18 11.69 -26.88
N ARG A 68 17.73 11.09 -25.81
CA ARG A 68 18.96 11.56 -25.16
C ARG A 68 20.16 10.63 -25.37
N GLN A 69 20.04 9.62 -26.24
CA GLN A 69 21.06 8.57 -26.48
C GLN A 69 21.70 8.03 -25.19
N SER A 70 20.89 7.81 -24.15
CA SER A 70 21.38 7.49 -22.79
C SER A 70 20.73 6.24 -22.22
N LEU A 71 21.57 5.25 -21.87
CA LEU A 71 21.16 4.02 -21.18
C LEU A 71 20.71 4.28 -19.73
N MET A 72 21.17 5.37 -19.10
CA MET A 72 20.77 5.70 -17.73
C MET A 72 19.30 6.11 -17.64
N ALA A 73 18.79 6.83 -18.65
CA ALA A 73 17.37 7.19 -18.72
C ALA A 73 16.47 5.97 -18.96
N PHE A 74 16.97 4.95 -19.67
CA PHE A 74 16.30 3.66 -19.78
C PHE A 74 16.32 2.92 -18.45
N ALA A 75 17.48 2.84 -17.78
CA ALA A 75 17.65 2.16 -16.51
C ALA A 75 16.74 2.73 -15.41
N THR A 76 16.54 4.06 -15.36
CA THR A 76 15.60 4.68 -14.42
C THR A 76 14.15 4.41 -14.76
N GLY A 77 13.79 4.32 -16.04
CA GLY A 77 12.44 3.93 -16.48
C GLY A 77 12.11 2.47 -16.12
N VAL A 78 13.05 1.55 -16.36
CA VAL A 78 12.92 0.14 -15.95
C VAL A 78 12.93 0.00 -14.44
N GLY A 79 13.85 0.68 -13.75
CA GLY A 79 13.95 0.66 -12.30
C GLY A 79 12.70 1.22 -11.62
N GLY A 80 12.12 2.29 -12.15
CA GLY A 80 10.87 2.86 -11.65
C GLY A 80 9.68 1.91 -11.86
N GLY A 81 9.58 1.28 -13.04
CA GLY A 81 8.52 0.32 -13.34
C GLY A 81 8.58 -0.95 -12.48
N LEU A 82 9.78 -1.50 -12.26
CA LEU A 82 10.00 -2.67 -11.40
C LEU A 82 9.83 -2.31 -9.91
N GLY A 83 10.32 -1.14 -9.51
CA GLY A 83 10.16 -0.62 -8.16
C GLY A 83 8.68 -0.47 -7.78
N LEU A 84 7.85 0.05 -8.71
CA LEU A 84 6.41 0.19 -8.49
C LEU A 84 5.71 -1.16 -8.25
N TYR A 85 6.05 -2.19 -9.04
CA TYR A 85 5.47 -3.53 -8.86
C TYR A 85 5.95 -4.21 -7.56
N ALA A 86 7.19 -3.96 -7.14
CA ALA A 86 7.74 -4.49 -5.89
C ALA A 86 7.32 -3.71 -4.63
N THR A 87 6.75 -2.51 -4.80
CA THR A 87 6.41 -1.59 -3.70
C THR A 87 5.46 -2.22 -2.67
N PRO A 88 4.35 -2.89 -3.04
CA PRO A 88 3.43 -3.46 -2.06
C PRO A 88 4.10 -4.49 -1.13
N ALA A 89 4.96 -5.35 -1.70
CA ALA A 89 5.68 -6.35 -0.94
C ALA A 89 6.68 -5.73 0.04
N ILE A 90 7.45 -4.72 -0.40
CA ILE A 90 8.43 -4.02 0.46
C ILE A 90 7.71 -3.29 1.60
N VAL A 91 6.62 -2.59 1.29
CA VAL A 91 5.86 -1.82 2.28
C VAL A 91 5.26 -2.75 3.33
N THR A 92 4.57 -3.81 2.92
CA THR A 92 3.99 -4.80 3.85
C THR A 92 5.05 -5.45 4.73
N ASN A 93 6.23 -5.78 4.17
CA ASN A 93 7.33 -6.35 4.94
C ASN A 93 7.90 -5.39 5.99
N ILE A 94 7.96 -4.08 5.71
CA ILE A 94 8.43 -3.07 6.67
C ILE A 94 7.41 -2.88 7.81
N PHE A 95 6.12 -2.85 7.50
CA PHE A 95 5.07 -2.61 8.48
C PHE A 95 4.74 -3.83 9.36
N VAL A 96 5.01 -5.05 8.89
CA VAL A 96 4.80 -6.29 9.68
C VAL A 96 6.05 -6.72 10.46
N ALA A 97 7.25 -6.28 10.06
CA ALA A 97 8.51 -6.69 10.70
C ALA A 97 8.70 -6.22 12.15
N THR A 98 7.86 -5.34 12.69
CA THR A 98 7.83 -4.98 14.11
C THR A 98 7.06 -5.98 14.98
N LEU A 99 6.29 -6.91 14.40
CA LEU A 99 5.86 -8.12 15.12
C LEU A 99 7.05 -9.08 15.12
N PRO A 100 7.59 -9.41 16.31
CA PRO A 100 8.94 -9.92 16.43
C PRO A 100 9.12 -11.24 15.67
N ALA A 101 10.35 -11.44 15.20
CA ALA A 101 10.94 -12.71 14.81
C ALA A 101 10.98 -13.75 15.96
N ALA A 102 9.87 -13.89 16.70
CA ALA A 102 9.71 -14.73 17.88
C ALA A 102 9.13 -16.12 17.56
N VAL A 103 9.22 -16.59 16.32
CA VAL A 103 8.95 -18.00 15.99
C VAL A 103 10.10 -18.63 15.20
N SER A 104 11.33 -18.37 15.63
CA SER A 104 12.44 -19.31 15.44
C SER A 104 12.43 -20.45 16.47
N THR A 105 11.29 -20.78 17.08
CA THR A 105 11.05 -21.97 17.93
C THR A 105 11.15 -23.30 17.14
N GLY A 106 12.05 -23.39 16.17
CA GLY A 106 12.35 -24.60 15.40
C GLY A 106 13.74 -25.19 15.64
N ALA A 107 14.62 -24.54 16.40
CA ALA A 107 16.03 -24.95 16.53
C ALA A 107 16.48 -25.42 17.94
N PRO A 108 15.63 -26.13 18.71
CA PRO A 108 16.20 -27.14 19.60
C PRO A 108 15.49 -28.51 19.63
N VAL A 109 14.29 -28.67 19.05
CA VAL A 109 13.51 -29.93 19.23
C VAL A 109 13.98 -31.05 18.29
N VAL A 110 14.38 -30.73 17.06
CA VAL A 110 14.92 -31.72 16.10
C VAL A 110 16.31 -32.24 16.51
N ASP A 111 17.09 -31.44 17.24
CA ASP A 111 18.39 -31.83 17.76
C ASP A 111 18.28 -32.74 18.98
N LEU A 112 17.26 -32.53 19.82
CA LEU A 112 16.97 -33.44 20.94
C LEU A 112 16.46 -34.81 20.47
N VAL A 113 15.66 -34.86 19.39
CA VAL A 113 15.21 -36.13 18.78
C VAL A 113 16.36 -36.87 18.09
N ARG A 114 17.31 -36.16 17.45
CA ARG A 114 18.54 -36.77 16.92
C ARG A 114 19.47 -37.24 18.03
N ALA A 115 19.64 -36.47 19.09
CA ALA A 115 20.46 -36.84 20.25
C ALA A 115 19.92 -38.09 20.94
N ALA A 116 18.60 -38.19 21.16
CA ALA A 116 17.96 -39.35 21.78
C ALA A 116 18.09 -40.65 20.95
N ARG A 117 18.19 -40.55 19.62
CA ARG A 117 18.39 -41.71 18.73
C ARG A 117 19.83 -42.24 18.73
N ILE A 118 20.79 -41.50 19.28
CA ILE A 118 22.21 -41.90 19.32
C ILE A 118 22.53 -42.65 20.63
N ILE A 119 21.65 -42.59 21.64
CA ILE A 119 21.86 -43.15 22.99
C ILE A 119 21.19 -44.52 23.19
N ASN A 120 20.43 -45.02 22.20
CA ASN A 120 19.79 -46.35 22.20
C ASN A 120 20.32 -47.17 21.03
#